data_AF-A0A9E3BRE8-F1
#
_entry.id   AF-A0A9E3BRE8-F1
#
_cell.length_a   1.000
_cell.length_b   1.000
_cell.length_c   1.000
_cell.angle_alpha   90.00
_cell.angle_beta   90.00
_cell.angle_gamma   90.00
#
_symmetry.space_group_name_H-M   'P 1'
#
loop_
_entity.id
_entity.type
_entity.pdbx_description
1 polymer ?
#
loop_
_entity_poly.entity_id
_entity_poly.type
_entity_poly.pdbx_seq_one_letter_code
_entity_poly.pdbx_strand_id
1 'polypeptide(L)' 'MGIFSKPIKSLDDLFMHTLQDMYYAENQIAKNLPTMVQKANDPQLKQGFQTHLTETQNQIKRLDQVFQ' A
#
# COMPACT_ATOMS: atom_id res chain seq x y z
N MET A 1 -1.28 -13.94 -3.58
CA MET A 1 0.01 -13.73 -2.88
C MET A 1 0.50 -14.95 -2.12
N GLY A 2 -0.36 -15.92 -1.76
CA GLY A 2 0.03 -17.28 -1.37
C GLY A 2 -0.91 -18.31 -2.01
N ILE A 3 -0.37 -19.50 -2.32
CA ILE A 3 -0.98 -20.76 -2.82
C ILE A 3 -1.95 -20.72 -4.02
N PHE A 4 -2.57 -19.58 -4.32
CA PHE A 4 -3.60 -19.38 -5.35
C PHE A 4 -3.19 -18.34 -6.41
N SER A 5 -1.93 -17.91 -6.43
CA SER A 5 -1.39 -17.05 -7.49
C SER A 5 -1.27 -17.83 -8.79
N LYS A 6 -1.59 -17.20 -9.92
CA LYS A 6 -1.18 -17.75 -11.23
C LYS A 6 0.35 -17.92 -11.24
N PRO A 7 0.87 -19.00 -11.85
CA PRO A 7 2.31 -19.18 -12.02
C PRO A 7 2.88 -18.05 -12.88
N ILE A 8 3.94 -17.41 -12.41
CA ILE A 8 4.67 -16.35 -13.12
C ILE A 8 5.46 -17.00 -14.26
N LYS A 9 5.16 -16.64 -15.51
CA LYS A 9 5.81 -17.22 -16.70
C LYS A 9 6.57 -16.18 -17.53
N SER A 10 6.35 -14.90 -17.28
CA SER A 10 6.95 -13.78 -18.00
C SER A 10 7.29 -12.62 -17.05
N LEU A 11 8.05 -11.64 -17.55
CA LEU A 11 8.31 -10.40 -16.82
C LEU A 11 7.02 -9.58 -16.62
N ASP A 12 6.08 -9.66 -17.55
CA ASP A 12 4.78 -9.00 -17.41
C ASP A 12 3.94 -9.64 -16.28
N ASP A 13 3.97 -10.96 -16.15
CA ASP A 13 3.32 -11.67 -15.04
C ASP A 13 3.96 -11.28 -13.69
N LEU A 14 5.29 -11.17 -13.66
CA LEU A 14 6.03 -10.74 -12.47
C LEU A 14 5.66 -9.30 -12.11
N PHE A 15 5.65 -8.40 -13.09
CA PHE A 15 5.29 -7.01 -12.90
C PHE A 15 3.87 -6.89 -12.34
N MET A 16 2.90 -7.56 -12.96
CA MET A 16 1.51 -7.58 -12.48
C MET A 16 1.39 -8.15 -11.07
N HIS A 17 2.10 -9.24 -10.75
CA HIS A 17 2.13 -9.79 -9.40
C HIS A 17 2.65 -8.77 -8.39
N THR A 18 3.77 -8.11 -8.68
CA THR A 18 4.35 -7.11 -7.76
C THR A 18 3.47 -5.89 -7.58
N LEU A 19 2.72 -5.47 -8.61
CA LEU A 19 1.73 -4.41 -8.47
C LEU A 19 0.57 -4.82 -7.55
N GLN A 20 0.10 -6.06 -7.64
CA GLN A 20 -0.93 -6.59 -6.73
C GLN A 20 -0.42 -6.65 -5.29
N ASP A 21 0.85 -7.05 -5.12
CA ASP A 21 1.52 -7.07 -3.82
C ASP A 21 1.60 -5.67 -3.21
N MET A 22 2.02 -4.68 -4.00
CA MET A 22 2.07 -3.29 -3.59
C MET A 22 0.68 -2.77 -3.24
N TYR A 23 -0.33 -3.06 -4.05
CA TYR A 23 -1.71 -2.65 -3.78
C TYR A 23 -2.23 -3.22 -2.45
N TYR A 24 -1.97 -4.49 -2.18
CA TYR A 24 -2.30 -5.09 -0.89
C TYR A 24 -1.56 -4.39 0.25
N ALA A 25 -0.24 -4.15 0.10
CA ALA A 25 0.57 -3.49 1.11
C ALA A 25 0.06 -2.08 1.43
N GLU A 26 -0.23 -1.26 0.42
CA GLU A 26 -0.73 0.11 0.61
C GLU A 26 -2.08 0.12 1.35
N ASN A 27 -2.98 -0.82 1.03
CA ASN A 27 -4.24 -0.96 1.76
C ASN A 27 -4.02 -1.34 3.24
N GLN A 28 -3.06 -2.23 3.52
CA GLN A 28 -2.69 -2.54 4.91
C GLN A 28 -2.04 -1.35 5.62
N ILE A 29 -1.18 -0.59 4.95
CA ILE A 29 -0.55 0.62 5.48
C ILE A 29 -1.62 1.66 5.83
N ALA A 30 -2.51 1.97 4.89
CA ALA A 30 -3.62 2.91 5.10
C ALA A 30 -4.50 2.54 6.30
N LYS A 31 -4.78 1.24 6.47
CA LYS A 31 -5.56 0.72 7.60
C LYS A 31 -4.85 0.91 8.94
N ASN A 32 -3.52 0.77 8.98
CA ASN A 32 -2.75 0.74 10.23
C ASN A 32 -2.16 2.11 10.62
N LEU A 33 -1.89 3.01 9.67
CA LEU A 33 -1.36 4.35 9.93
C LEU A 33 -2.16 5.16 10.98
N PRO A 34 -3.51 5.16 10.99
CA PRO A 34 -4.28 5.84 12.04
C PRO A 34 -3.94 5.34 13.46
N THR A 35 -3.66 4.04 13.61
CA THR A 35 -3.22 3.47 14.90
C THR A 35 -1.83 3.99 15.28
N MET A 36 -0.94 4.19 14.30
CA MET A 36 0.39 4.76 14.54
C MET A 36 0.32 6.23 14.94
N VAL A 37 -0.56 7.02 14.30
CA VAL A 37 -0.84 8.42 14.69
C VAL A 37 -1.32 8.50 16.14
N GLN A 38 -2.23 7.61 16.54
CA GLN A 38 -2.75 7.58 17.92
C GLN A 38 -1.69 7.21 18.95
N LYS A 39 -0.76 6.31 18.61
CA LYS A 39 0.28 5.81 19.52
C LYS A 39 1.54 6.67 19.57
N ALA A 40 1.79 7.51 18.57
CA ALA A 40 2.93 8.41 18.57
C ALA A 40 2.78 9.46 19.70
N ASN A 41 3.86 9.78 20.40
CA ASN A 41 3.88 10.85 21.41
C ASN A 41 4.53 12.13 20.86
N ASP A 42 5.51 11.97 19.97
CA ASP A 42 6.18 13.08 19.32
C ASP A 42 5.24 13.77 18.30
N PRO A 43 5.03 15.10 18.40
CA PRO A 43 4.14 15.82 17.49
C PRO A 43 4.58 15.77 16.02
N GLN A 44 5.89 15.79 15.75
CA GLN A 44 6.41 15.75 14.39
C GLN A 44 6.17 14.37 13.77
N LEU A 45 6.33 13.30 14.55
CA LEU A 45 6.04 11.93 14.14
C LEU A 45 4.54 11.73 13.85
N LYS A 46 3.64 12.28 14.69
CA LYS A 46 2.19 12.27 14.42
C LYS A 46 1.87 12.92 13.08
N GLN A 47 2.43 14.11 12.84
CA GLN A 47 2.23 14.82 11.59
C GLN A 47 2.78 14.03 10.40
N GLY A 48 3.95 13.40 10.56
CA GLY A 48 4.53 12.52 9.54
C GLY A 48 3.59 11.38 9.16
N PHE A 49 3.03 10.66 10.12
CA PHE A 49 2.06 9.59 9.84
C PHE A 49 0.77 10.10 9.20
N GLN A 50 0.26 11.27 9.60
CA GLN A 50 -0.95 11.86 9.02
C GLN A 50 -0.73 12.30 7.56
N THR A 51 0.42 12.92 7.28
CA THR A 51 0.84 13.27 5.91
C THR A 51 0.97 12.00 5.08
N HIS A 52 1.67 10.99 5.59
CA HIS A 52 1.90 9.76 4.85
C HIS A 52 0.61 8.99 4.58
N LEU A 53 -0.38 9.03 5.48
CA LEU A 53 -1.70 8.45 5.22
C LEU A 53 -2.37 9.06 3.98
N THR A 54 -2.23 10.38 3.80
CA THR A 54 -2.77 11.08 2.63
C THR A 54 -2.03 10.68 1.35
N GLU A 55 -0.71 10.51 1.43
CA GLU A 55 0.12 10.01 0.33
C GLU A 55 -0.27 8.58 -0.06
N THR A 56 -0.41 7.68 0.92
CA THR A 56 -0.85 6.29 0.74
C THR A 56 -2.21 6.22 0.08
N GLN A 57 -3.18 7.03 0.50
CA GLN A 57 -4.50 7.08 -0.16
C GLN A 57 -4.40 7.51 -1.64
N ASN A 58 -3.47 8.40 -1.98
CA ASN A 58 -3.23 8.79 -3.36
C ASN A 58 -2.47 7.71 -4.15
N GLN A 59 -1.56 6.97 -3.52
CA GLN A 59 -0.88 5.82 -4.13
C GLN A 59 -1.87 4.70 -4.46
N ILE A 60 -2.81 4.39 -3.56
CA ILE A 60 -3.91 3.44 -3.82
C ILE A 60 -4.70 3.87 -5.06
N LYS A 61 -5.12 5.15 -5.14
CA LYS A 61 -5.85 5.67 -6.31
C LYS A 61 -5.07 5.53 -7.62
N ARG A 62 -3.74 5.69 -7.59
CA ARG A 62 -2.90 5.48 -8.78
C ARG A 62 -2.84 4.02 -9.17
N LEU A 63 -2.73 3.12 -8.20
CA LEU A 63 -2.76 1.68 -8.45
C LEU A 63 -4.13 1.24 -8.97
N ASP A 64 -5.24 1.82 -8.48
CA ASP A 64 -6.58 1.57 -9.01
C ASP A 64 -6.66 1.89 -10.51
N GLN A 65 -6.01 2.96 -10.96
CA GLN A 65 -5.95 3.33 -12.38
C GLN A 65 -5.14 2.34 -13.21
N VAL A 66 -4.16 1.63 -12.62
CA VAL A 66 -3.34 0.63 -13.31
C VAL A 66 -4.12 -0.69 -13.51
N PHE A 67 -5.09 -0.98 -12.65
CA PHE A 67 -5.91 -2.20 -12.72
C PHE A 67 -7.25 -2.03 -13.45
N GLN A 68 -7.58 -0.81 -13.90
CA GLN A 68 -8.74 -0.54 -14.78
C GLN A 68 -8.42 -0.94 -16.22
#